data_AF-A0A4Q3GUK1-F1
#
_entry.id   AF-A0A4Q3GUK1-F1
#
_cell.length_a   1.000
_cell.length_b   1.000
_cell.length_c   1.000
_cell.angle_alpha   90.00
_cell.angle_beta   90.00
_cell.angle_gamma   90.00
#
_symmetry.space_group_name_H-M   'P 1'
#
loop_
_entity.id
_entity.type
_entity.pdbx_description
1 polymer ?
#
loop_
_entity_poly.entity_id
_entity_poly.type
_entity_poly.pdbx_seq_one_letter_code
_entity_poly.pdbx_strand_id
1 'polypeptide(L)' 'VIIGAKRPEQLADNLAATDVRLNAEELHKLDECSRLPPEYPGWMFERQGETRRKQLGETPV' A
#
# COMPACT_ATOMS: atom_id res chain seq x y z
N VAL A 1 12.95 9.45 -7.17
CA VAL A 1 12.52 8.36 -8.07
C VAL A 1 12.49 8.93 -9.48
N ILE A 2 13.18 8.32 -10.45
CA ILE A 2 13.05 8.72 -11.86
C ILE A 2 12.23 7.64 -12.55
N ILE A 3 11.02 7.99 -12.98
CA ILE A 3 10.15 7.10 -13.75
C ILE A 3 10.58 7.19 -15.22
N GLY A 4 10.57 6.08 -15.95
CA GLY A 4 10.93 6.09 -17.37
C GLY A 4 10.06 7.07 -18.18
N ALA A 5 10.68 7.89 -19.04
CA ALA A 5 10.02 8.86 -19.89
C ALA A 5 10.19 8.49 -21.38
N LYS A 6 9.10 8.51 -22.16
CA LYS A 6 9.12 8.27 -23.61
C LYS A 6 9.05 9.55 -24.44
N ARG A 7 8.63 10.66 -23.83
CA ARG A 7 8.55 11.98 -24.46
C ARG A 7 9.24 13.04 -23.58
N PRO A 8 9.77 14.13 -24.16
CA PRO A 8 10.50 15.16 -23.42
C PRO A 8 9.70 15.79 -22.28
N GLU A 9 8.39 15.98 -22.45
CA GLU A 9 7.55 16.63 -21.45
C GLU A 9 7.43 15.77 -20.18
N GLN A 10 7.40 14.45 -20.32
CA GLN A 10 7.35 13.53 -19.17
C GLN A 10 8.63 13.59 -18.34
N LEU A 11 9.78 13.78 -18.98
CA LEU A 11 11.04 13.97 -18.27
C LEU A 11 11.04 15.30 -17.53
N ALA A 12 10.55 16.37 -18.17
CA ALA A 12 10.40 17.67 -17.52
C ALA A 12 9.49 17.59 -16.28
N ASP A 13 8.34 16.91 -16.39
CA ASP A 13 7.42 16.70 -15.26
C ASP A 13 8.07 15.89 -14.13
N ASN A 14 8.80 14.80 -14.45
CA ASN A 14 9.50 14.00 -13.46
C ASN A 14 10.55 14.81 -12.68
N LEU A 15 11.26 15.72 -13.36
CA LEU A 15 12.23 16.59 -12.72
C LEU A 15 11.54 17.61 -11.81
N ALA A 16 10.47 18.25 -12.29
CA ALA A 16 9.67 19.21 -11.52
C ALA A 16 8.99 18.58 -10.30
N ALA A 17 8.70 17.27 -10.32
CA ALA A 17 8.11 16.56 -9.18
C ALA A 17 8.96 16.64 -7.90
N THR A 18 10.26 16.90 -8.02
CA THR A 18 11.15 17.08 -6.85
C THR A 18 10.88 18.35 -6.05
N ASP A 19 10.23 19.34 -6.67
CA ASP A 19 9.86 20.60 -6.02
C ASP A 19 8.51 20.51 -5.28
N VAL A 20 7.75 19.43 -5.48
CA VAL A 20 6.45 19.23 -4.82
C VAL A 20 6.66 19.07 -3.31
N ARG A 21 5.97 19.93 -2.54
CA ARG A 21 5.90 19.85 -1.07
C ARG A 21 4.48 19.52 -0.68
N LEU A 22 4.33 18.40 0.02
CA LEU A 22 3.04 17.98 0.57
C LEU A 22 3.01 18.28 2.06
N ASN A 23 1.86 18.74 2.54
CA ASN A 23 1.61 18.88 3.96
C ASN A 23 1.26 17.53 4.61
N ALA A 24 1.15 17.52 5.93
CA ALA A 24 0.89 16.29 6.69
C ALA A 24 -0.43 15.61 6.32
N GLU A 25 -1.48 16.38 6.03
CA GLU A 25 -2.80 15.85 5.66
C GLU A 25 -2.76 15.21 4.26
N GLU A 26 -2.08 15.85 3.31
CA GLU A 26 -1.89 15.33 1.95
C GLU A 26 -1.07 14.04 1.95
N LEU A 27 0.00 13.99 2.76
CA LEU A 27 0.78 12.76 2.94
C LEU A 27 -0.07 11.64 3.54
N HIS A 28 -0.89 11.92 4.55
CA HIS A 28 -1.79 10.93 5.13
C HIS A 28 -2.82 10.40 4.12
N LYS A 29 -3.37 11.28 3.27
CA LYS A 29 -4.30 10.87 2.20
C LYS A 29 -3.62 9.93 1.20
N LEU A 30 -2.38 10.22 0.83
CA LEU A 30 -1.61 9.36 -0.07
C LEU A 30 -1.28 8.00 0.56
N ASP A 31 -0.93 7.98 1.84
CA ASP A 31 -0.66 6.74 2.57
C ASP A 31 -1.89 5.83 2.59
N GLU A 32 -3.05 6.37 2.99
CA GLU A 32 -4.31 5.60 3.03
C GLU A 32 -4.73 5.07 1.65
N CYS A 33 -4.61 5.88 0.59
CA CYS A 33 -5.04 5.43 -0.74
C CYS A 33 -4.04 4.49 -1.44
N SER A 34 -2.77 4.51 -1.04
CA SER A 34 -1.73 3.65 -1.60
C SER A 34 -1.44 2.41 -0.77
N ARG A 35 -2.06 2.27 0.41
CA ARG A 35 -1.88 1.12 1.29
C ARG A 35 -2.17 -0.17 0.55
N LEU A 36 -1.13 -0.98 0.42
CA LEU A 36 -1.22 -2.29 -0.20
C LEU A 36 -1.99 -3.24 0.72
N PRO A 37 -2.80 -4.17 0.16
CA PRO A 37 -3.32 -5.28 0.95
C PRO A 37 -2.16 -6.14 1.47
N PRO A 38 -2.40 -7.03 2.46
CA PRO A 38 -1.38 -7.94 2.95
C PRO A 38 -0.71 -8.68 1.79
N GLU A 39 0.60 -8.50 1.65
CA GLU A 39 1.38 -9.11 0.57
C GLU A 39 1.72 -10.56 0.90
N TYR A 40 2.23 -11.31 -0.07
CA TYR A 40 2.74 -12.65 0.20
C TYR A 40 4.08 -12.56 0.95
N PRO A 41 4.33 -13.37 2.00
CA PRO A 41 3.45 -14.40 2.58
C PRO A 41 2.55 -13.90 3.72
N GLY A 42 2.48 -12.61 4.00
CA GLY A 42 1.64 -12.02 5.05
C GLY A 42 0.18 -12.47 5.03
N TRP A 43 -0.52 -12.40 3.89
CA TRP A 43 -1.89 -12.91 3.78
C TRP A 43 -1.99 -14.42 4.04
N MET A 44 -0.91 -15.17 3.80
CA MET A 44 -0.89 -16.62 3.97
C MET A 44 -0.95 -16.99 5.45
N PHE A 45 -0.22 -16.28 6.30
CA PHE A 45 -0.26 -16.49 7.75
C PHE A 45 -1.61 -16.13 8.37
N GLU A 46 -2.27 -15.08 7.86
CA GLU A 46 -3.63 -14.72 8.29
C GLU A 46 -4.65 -15.83 7.95
N ARG A 47 -4.54 -16.44 6.77
CA ARG A 47 -5.42 -17.56 6.37
C ARG A 47 -5.04 -18.88 7.02
N GLN A 48 -3.76 -19.10 7.33
CA GLN A 48 -3.30 -20.36 7.92
C GLN A 48 -3.84 -20.51 9.35
N GLY A 49 -4.59 -21.59 9.58
CA GLY A 49 -5.25 -21.84 10.86
C GLY A 49 -6.50 -21.02 11.10
N GLU A 50 -6.97 -20.21 10.14
CA GLU A 50 -8.21 -19.43 10.28
C GLU A 50 -9.42 -20.33 10.54
N THR A 51 -9.54 -21.43 9.79
CA THR A 51 -10.59 -22.45 9.99
C THR A 51 -10.56 -23.02 11.41
N ARG A 52 -9.36 -23.33 11.94
CA ARG A 52 -9.21 -23.87 13.29
C ARG A 52 -9.53 -22.83 14.36
N ARG A 53 -9.15 -21.57 14.16
CA ARG A 53 -9.48 -20.46 15.07
C ARG A 53 -10.99 -20.22 15.12
N LYS A 54 -11.69 -20.25 13.99
CA LYS A 54 -13.16 -20.12 13.93
C LYS A 54 -13.86 -21.24 14.73
N GLN A 55 -13.46 -22.49 14.53
CA GLN A 55 -13.99 -23.64 15.28
C GLN A 55 -13.80 -23.52 16.81
N LEU A 56 -12.67 -22.96 17.26
CA LEU A 56 -12.39 -22.73 18.68
C LEU A 56 -13.21 -21.58 19.28
N GLY A 57 -13.54 -20.55 18.49
CA GLY A 57 -14.38 -19.42 18.94
C GLY A 57 -15.89 -19.70 18.93
N GLU A 58 -16.33 -20.66 18.13
CA GLU A 58 -17.74 -21.07 18.02
C GLU A 58 -18.15 -22.18 19.01
N THR A 59 -17.20 -22.72 19.77
CA THR A 59 -17.51 -23.71 20.82
C THR A 59 -18.02 -22.95 22.06
N PRO A 60 -19.30 -23.07 22.46
CA PRO A 60 -19.75 -22.55 23.73
C PRO A 60 -19.10 -23.38 24.85
N VAL A 61 -18.55 -22.70 25.86
CA VAL A 61 -18.06 -23.32 27.11
C VAL A 61 -19.21 -23.96 27.86
#